data_AF-A0A316FFD7-F1
#
_entry.id   AF-A0A316FFD7-F1
#
_cell.length_a   1.000
_cell.length_b   1.000
_cell.length_c   1.000
_cell.angle_alpha   90.00
_cell.angle_beta   90.00
_cell.angle_gamma   90.00
#
_symmetry.space_group_name_H-M   'P 1'
#
loop_
_entity.id
_entity.type
_entity.pdbx_description
1 polymer ?
#
loop_
_entity_poly.entity_id
_entity_poly.type
_entity_poly.pdbx_seq_one_letter_code
_entity_poly.pdbx_strand_id
1 'polypeptide(L)'
;METILAMTALGVTLILGLGALGTAIGFGILGGKFIEASARQPELAPQLQVKMFLVAGLLDAVTMIGIGIGMWFTFASPYLAALQG
;
A
#
# COMPACT_ATOMS: atom_id res chain seq x y z
N MET A 1 28.97 -0.42 8.20
CA MET A 1 27.93 0.59 7.92
C MET A 1 27.31 0.39 6.53
N GLU A 2 28.13 0.30 5.48
CA GLU A 2 27.66 0.17 4.08
C GLU A 2 26.74 -1.02 3.82
N THR A 3 27.07 -2.22 4.33
CA THR A 3 26.23 -3.42 4.14
C THR A 3 24.85 -3.28 4.79
N ILE A 4 24.76 -2.64 5.96
CA ILE A 4 23.50 -2.42 6.67
C ILE A 4 22.64 -1.44 5.89
N LEU A 5 23.23 -0.36 5.38
CA LEU A 5 22.54 0.62 4.54
C LEU A 5 22.03 -0.02 3.25
N ALA A 6 22.85 -0.83 2.57
CA ALA A 6 22.47 -1.52 1.34
C ALA A 6 21.31 -2.50 1.56
N MET A 7 21.37 -3.32 2.61
CA MET A 7 20.29 -4.26 2.94
C MET A 7 19.01 -3.55 3.40
N THR A 8 19.13 -2.44 4.14
CA THR A 8 17.98 -1.63 4.54
C THR A 8 17.30 -1.01 3.32
N ALA A 9 18.07 -0.44 2.39
CA ALA A 9 17.54 0.13 1.16
C ALA A 9 16.80 -0.92 0.30
N LEU A 10 17.36 -2.13 0.15
CA LEU A 10 16.68 -3.24 -0.53
C LEU A 10 15.39 -3.67 0.18
N GLY A 11 15.41 -3.76 1.51
CA GLY A 11 14.21 -4.07 2.30
C GLY A 11 13.10 -3.03 2.10
N VAL A 12 13.46 -1.74 2.12
CA VAL A 12 12.52 -0.64 1.90
C VAL A 12 11.93 -0.69 0.48
N THR A 13 12.76 -0.87 -0.55
CA THR A 13 12.26 -0.93 -1.94
C THR A 13 11.37 -2.13 -2.19
N LEU A 14 11.61 -3.27 -1.53
CA LEU A 14 10.72 -4.43 -1.58
C LEU A 14 9.38 -4.15 -0.91
N ILE A 15 9.36 -3.55 0.28
CA ILE A 15 8.11 -3.18 0.97
C ILE A 15 7.28 -2.24 0.10
N LEU A 16 7.92 -1.21 -0.45
CA LEU A 16 7.25 -0.23 -1.31
C LEU A 16 6.76 -0.86 -2.62
N GLY A 17 7.60 -1.65 -3.29
CA GLY A 17 7.26 -2.28 -4.57
C GLY A 17 6.14 -3.30 -4.45
N LEU A 18 6.20 -4.18 -3.45
CA LEU A 18 5.16 -5.19 -3.21
C LEU A 18 3.86 -4.56 -2.69
N GLY A 19 3.93 -3.53 -1.84
CA GLY A 19 2.76 -2.78 -1.40
C GLY A 19 2.06 -2.08 -2.56
N ALA A 20 2.83 -1.37 -3.41
CA ALA A 20 2.29 -0.69 -4.59
C ALA A 20 1.65 -1.69 -5.58
N LEU A 21 2.29 -2.84 -5.81
CA LEU A 21 1.74 -3.92 -6.64
C LEU A 21 0.41 -4.46 -6.09
N GLY A 22 0.35 -4.73 -4.78
CA GLY A 22 -0.87 -5.20 -4.11
C GLY A 22 -2.02 -4.20 -4.26
N THR A 23 -1.76 -2.92 -4.01
CA THR A 23 -2.74 -1.84 -4.20
C THR A 23 -3.21 -1.74 -5.65
N ALA A 24 -2.28 -1.73 -6.62
CA ALA A 24 -2.61 -1.60 -8.04
C ALA A 24 -3.52 -2.75 -8.53
N ILE A 25 -3.19 -3.99 -8.15
CA ILE A 25 -4.00 -5.17 -8.51
C ILE A 25 -5.39 -5.08 -7.86
N GLY A 26 -5.44 -4.79 -6.56
CA GLY A 26 -6.71 -4.77 -5.85
C GLY A 26 -7.64 -3.64 -6.32
N PHE A 27 -7.12 -2.45 -6.64
CA PHE A 27 -7.91 -1.39 -7.29
C PHE A 27 -8.35 -1.76 -8.70
N GLY A 28 -7.51 -2.43 -9.48
CA GLY A 28 -7.88 -2.91 -10.81
C GLY A 28 -9.10 -3.86 -10.76
N ILE A 29 -9.09 -4.80 -9.81
CA ILE A 29 -10.20 -5.75 -9.61
C ILE A 29 -11.44 -5.03 -9.07
N LEU A 30 -11.28 -4.22 -8.02
CA LEU A 30 -12.39 -3.51 -7.37
C LEU A 30 -13.08 -2.53 -8.33
N GLY A 31 -12.29 -1.71 -9.03
CA GLY A 31 -12.77 -0.75 -10.02
C GLY A 31 -13.44 -1.43 -11.21
N GLY A 32 -12.86 -2.53 -11.72
CA GLY A 32 -13.47 -3.31 -12.80
C GLY A 32 -14.84 -3.88 -12.39
N LYS A 33 -14.95 -4.43 -11.18
CA LYS A 33 -16.22 -4.96 -10.64
C LYS A 33 -17.25 -3.87 -10.37
N PHE A 34 -16.81 -2.70 -9.90
CA PHE A 34 -17.68 -1.55 -9.72
C PHE A 34 -18.31 -1.08 -11.03
N ILE A 35 -17.51 -0.98 -12.11
CA ILE A 35 -18.01 -0.58 -13.44
C ILE A 35 -18.98 -1.64 -13.99
N GLU A 36 -18.64 -2.94 -13.89
CA GLU A 36 -19.51 -4.04 -14.35
C GLU A 36 -20.87 -4.03 -13.62
N ALA A 37 -20.86 -3.84 -12.29
CA ALA A 37 -22.07 -3.81 -11.48
C ALA A 37 -22.91 -2.56 -11.75
N SER A 38 -22.27 -1.39 -11.89
CA SER A 38 -22.97 -0.13 -12.19
C SER A 38 -23.58 -0.12 -13.59
N ALA A 39 -22.93 -0.78 -14.56
CA ALA A 39 -23.46 -0.92 -15.91
C ALA A 39 -24.69 -1.85 -15.96
N ARG A 40 -24.73 -2.91 -15.14
CA ARG A 40 -25.88 -3.81 -15.05
C ARG A 40 -27.05 -3.24 -14.25
N GLN A 41 -26.75 -2.53 -13.17
CA GLN A 41 -27.74 -2.01 -12.22
C GLN A 41 -27.38 -0.57 -11.82
N PRO A 42 -27.72 0.42 -12.65
CA PRO A 42 -27.37 1.83 -12.41
C PRO A 42 -27.99 2.38 -11.12
N GLU A 43 -29.12 1.81 -10.70
CA GLU A 43 -29.83 2.16 -9.46
C GLU A 43 -28.98 1.91 -8.20
N LEU A 44 -28.11 0.91 -8.25
CA LEU A 44 -27.22 0.54 -7.14
C LEU A 44 -25.89 1.29 -7.16
N ALA A 45 -25.57 2.03 -8.23
CA ALA A 45 -24.29 2.71 -8.37
C ALA A 45 -23.92 3.61 -7.18
N PRO A 46 -24.84 4.45 -6.62
CA PRO A 46 -24.51 5.28 -5.46
C PRO A 46 -24.17 4.46 -4.21
N GLN A 47 -24.89 3.36 -3.99
CA GLN A 47 -24.63 2.47 -2.84
C GLN A 47 -23.32 1.69 -3.02
N LEU A 48 -23.04 1.23 -4.24
CA LEU A 48 -21.80 0.52 -4.57
C LEU A 48 -20.58 1.44 -4.49
N GLN A 49 -20.72 2.72 -4.82
CA GLN A 49 -19.63 3.70 -4.72
C GLN A 49 -19.17 3.89 -3.27
N VAL A 50 -20.10 4.00 -2.31
CA VAL A 50 -19.78 4.11 -0.87
C VAL A 50 -19.07 2.85 -0.38
N LYS A 51 -19.58 1.66 -0.74
CA LYS A 51 -18.95 0.38 -0.39
C LYS A 51 -17.56 0.24 -1.03
N MET A 52 -17.40 0.69 -2.27
CA MET A 52 -16.12 0.71 -2.98
C MET A 52 -15.10 1.57 -2.23
N PHE A 53 -15.45 2.77 -1.80
CA PHE A 53 -14.53 3.64 -1.05
C PHE A 53 -14.14 3.06 0.31
N LEU A 54 -15.06 2.38 1.02
CA LEU A 54 -14.74 1.71 2.27
C LEU A 54 -13.70 0.61 2.07
N VAL A 55 -13.90 -0.24 1.04
CA VAL A 55 -12.97 -1.32 0.72
C VAL A 55 -11.65 -0.78 0.16
N ALA A 56 -11.70 0.25 -0.68
CA ALA A 56 -10.53 0.94 -1.20
C ALA A 56 -9.67 1.54 -0.08
N GLY A 57 -10.30 2.19 0.91
CA GLY A 57 -9.59 2.73 2.07
C GLY A 57 -8.93 1.63 2.91
N LEU A 58 -9.59 0.48 3.09
CA LEU A 58 -9.00 -0.67 3.78
C LEU A 58 -7.82 -1.27 3.01
N LEU A 59 -7.93 -1.34 1.69
CA LEU A 59 -6.87 -1.80 0.80
C LEU A 59 -5.66 -0.87 0.86
N ASP A 60 -5.86 0.45 0.82
CA ASP A 60 -4.77 1.42 0.92
C ASP A 60 -4.13 1.48 2.31
N ALA A 61 -4.88 1.19 3.38
CA ALA A 61 -4.35 1.19 4.74
C ALA A 61 -3.13 0.25 4.88
N VAL A 62 -3.18 -0.94 4.29
CA VAL A 62 -2.09 -1.92 4.36
C VAL A 62 -0.82 -1.39 3.67
N THR A 63 -0.97 -0.80 2.49
CA THR A 63 0.16 -0.23 1.73
C THR A 63 0.73 1.01 2.41
N MET A 64 -0.11 1.86 3.00
CA MET A 64 0.33 3.03 3.76
C MET A 64 1.09 2.66 5.04
N ILE A 65 0.71 1.57 5.71
CA ILE A 65 1.51 1.01 6.82
C ILE A 65 2.90 0.58 6.32
N GLY A 66 2.96 -0.10 5.18
CA GLY A 66 4.23 -0.47 4.54
C GLY A 66 5.11 0.74 4.22
N ILE A 67 4.53 1.80 3.65
CA ILE A 67 5.24 3.06 3.38
C ILE A 67 5.75 3.69 4.69
N GLY A 68 4.93 3.73 5.74
CA GLY A 68 5.34 4.25 7.04
C GLY A 68 6.54 3.52 7.63
N ILE A 69 6.53 2.18 7.56
CA ILE A 69 7.66 1.34 7.98
C ILE A 69 8.89 1.61 7.10
N GLY A 70 8.72 1.71 5.79
CA GLY A 70 9.82 1.99 4.84
C GLY A 70 10.48 3.35 5.09
N MET A 71 9.67 4.39 5.35
CA MET A 71 10.14 5.71 5.73
C MET A 71 10.86 5.69 7.08
N TRP A 72 10.33 4.97 8.07
CA TRP A 72 10.98 4.82 9.38
C TRP A 72 12.37 4.20 9.26
N PHE A 73 12.52 3.13 8.48
CA PHE A 73 13.84 2.52 8.21
C PHE A 73 14.79 3.42 7.43
N THR A 74 14.27 4.33 6.60
CA THR A 74 15.09 5.23 5.76
C THR A 74 15.57 6.46 6.54
N PHE A 75 14.68 7.10 7.30
CA PHE A 75 14.97 8.36 7.99
C PHE A 75 15.34 8.21 9.46
N ALA A 76 14.88 7.15 10.12
CA ALA A 76 15.05 6.92 11.56
C ALA A 76 15.45 5.46 11.83
N SER A 77 16.39 4.95 11.03
CA SER A 77 16.82 3.56 11.08
C SER A 77 17.29 3.14 12.48
N PRO A 78 16.65 2.16 13.14
CA PRO A 78 17.07 1.69 14.46
C PRO A 78 18.46 1.03 14.40
N TYR A 79 18.85 0.50 13.23
CA TYR A 79 20.15 -0.13 13.04
C TYR A 79 21.31 0.87 13.10
N LEU A 80 21.09 2.10 12.64
CA LEU A 80 22.09 3.17 12.72
C LEU A 80 22.22 3.70 14.14
N ALA A 81 21.09 3.86 14.84
CA ALA A 81 21.08 4.29 16.25
C ALA A 81 21.82 3.28 17.16
N ALA A 82 21.64 1.98 16.94
CA ALA A 82 22.31 0.94 17.71
C ALA A 82 23.83 0.87 17.47
N LEU A 83 24.32 1.36 16.33
CA LEU A 83 25.75 1.41 16.01
C LEU A 83 26.46 2.67 16.55
N GLN A 84 25.71 3.69 16.96
CA GLN A 84 26.23 4.93 17.52
C GLN A 84 26.32 4.90 19.06
N GLY A 85 25.69 3.89 19.70
CA GLY A 85 25.71 3.65 21.14
C GLY A 85 26.90 2.81 21.61
#